data_AF-A0A972WVF7-F1
#
_entry.id   AF-A0A972WVF7-F1
#
_cell.length_a   1.000
_cell.length_b   1.000
_cell.length_c   1.000
_cell.angle_alpha   90.00
_cell.angle_beta   90.00
_cell.angle_gamma   90.00
#
_symmetry.space_group_name_H-M   'P 1'
#
loop_
_entity.id
_entity.type
_entity.pdbx_description
1 polymer ?
#
loop_
_entity_poly.entity_id
_entity_poly.type
_entity_poly.pdbx_seq_one_letter_code
_entity_poly.pdbx_strand_id
1 'polypeptide(L)'
;MDAEHLIERLTRVGADAEYTLDLAGLDLPHARESVARMLERSRFRAPRDIAVLLDPPPEGGGETLFQPIGRQLLDARRAGLLERLEPLSREAGLGYRIATVGNPEASDDDTPTA
;
A
#
# COMPACT_ATOMS: atom_id res chain seq x y z
N MET A 1 -10.88 -9.92 -15.72
CA MET A 1 -10.37 -8.88 -14.81
C MET A 1 -8.94 -9.29 -14.49
N ASP A 2 -8.02 -8.71 -15.24
CA ASP A 2 -6.64 -9.15 -15.36
C ASP A 2 -5.82 -8.60 -14.20
N ALA A 3 -5.16 -9.50 -13.47
CA ALA A 3 -4.36 -9.19 -12.28
C ALA A 3 -3.16 -8.25 -12.56
N GLU A 4 -2.88 -7.97 -13.83
CA GLU A 4 -1.78 -7.11 -14.28
C GLU A 4 -2.12 -5.61 -14.20
N HIS A 5 -3.39 -5.21 -14.29
CA HIS A 5 -3.80 -3.79 -14.20
C HIS A 5 -3.83 -3.24 -12.77
N LEU A 6 -3.75 -4.10 -11.74
CA LEU A 6 -3.74 -3.69 -10.33
C LEU A 6 -2.40 -3.07 -9.89
N ILE A 7 -1.35 -3.24 -10.70
CA ILE A 7 0.01 -2.82 -10.38
C ILE A 7 0.32 -1.39 -10.88
N GLU A 8 -0.42 -0.90 -11.87
CA GLU A 8 -0.11 0.36 -12.56
C GLU A 8 -0.71 1.63 -11.91
N ARG A 9 -1.54 1.51 -10.88
CA ARG A 9 -2.13 2.68 -10.18
C ARG A 9 -1.27 3.20 -9.01
N LEU A 10 0.05 3.08 -9.09
CA LEU A 10 0.98 3.83 -8.22
C LEU A 10 1.02 5.31 -8.67
N THR A 11 -0.12 5.98 -8.63
CA THR A 11 -0.25 7.38 -9.05
C THR A 11 0.38 8.27 -7.98
N ARG A 12 1.47 8.96 -8.34
CA ARG A 12 2.12 9.99 -7.51
C ARG A 12 1.18 11.19 -7.35
N VAL A 13 0.30 11.19 -6.34
CA VAL A 13 -0.54 12.36 -6.02
C VAL A 13 -0.65 12.55 -4.51
N GLY A 14 -0.20 13.72 -4.06
CA GLY A 14 -0.71 14.40 -2.87
C GLY A 14 0.15 14.29 -1.62
N ALA A 15 1.07 15.25 -1.46
CA ALA A 15 1.70 15.83 -0.25
C ALA A 15 2.21 14.96 0.94
N ASP A 16 1.75 13.73 1.12
CA ASP A 16 2.04 12.90 2.29
C ASP A 16 2.71 11.58 1.96
N ALA A 17 2.65 11.06 0.73
CA ALA A 17 3.42 9.88 0.33
C ALA A 17 3.94 9.96 -1.11
N GLU A 18 5.04 9.26 -1.39
CA GLU A 18 5.65 9.24 -2.73
C GLU A 18 4.82 8.42 -3.73
N TYR A 19 4.19 7.36 -3.23
CA TYR A 19 3.34 6.46 -4.01
C TYR A 19 2.01 6.20 -3.30
N THR A 20 1.01 5.77 -4.08
CA THR A 20 -0.32 5.44 -3.56
C THR A 20 -0.73 4.04 -4.00
N LEU A 21 -1.16 3.21 -3.05
CA LEU A 21 -1.83 1.93 -3.30
C LEU A 21 -3.32 2.11 -2.97
N ASP A 22 -4.14 2.24 -4.00
CA ASP A 22 -5.59 2.38 -3.86
C ASP A 22 -6.27 1.01 -3.79
N LEU A 23 -6.85 0.68 -2.63
CA LEU A 23 -7.62 -0.54 -2.42
C LEU A 23 -9.13 -0.28 -2.34
N ALA A 24 -9.58 0.96 -2.57
CA ALA A 24 -10.99 1.29 -2.61
C ALA A 24 -11.70 0.52 -3.74
N GLY A 25 -12.89 0.01 -3.45
CA GLY A 25 -13.70 -0.82 -4.33
C GLY A 25 -13.28 -2.29 -4.42
N LEU A 26 -12.20 -2.71 -3.74
CA LEU A 26 -11.78 -4.11 -3.72
C LEU A 26 -12.47 -4.89 -2.60
N ASP A 27 -12.71 -6.19 -2.84
CA ASP A 27 -13.04 -7.11 -1.75
C ASP A 27 -11.80 -7.49 -0.94
N LEU A 28 -12.03 -8.10 0.22
CA LEU A 28 -10.97 -8.46 1.16
C LEU A 28 -9.89 -9.37 0.54
N PRO A 29 -10.21 -10.50 -0.13
CA PRO A 29 -9.21 -11.30 -0.83
C PRO A 29 -8.31 -10.50 -1.79
N HIS A 30 -8.90 -9.66 -2.64
CA HIS A 30 -8.14 -8.88 -3.63
C HIS A 30 -7.29 -7.79 -2.97
N ALA A 31 -7.80 -7.13 -1.93
CA ALA A 31 -7.07 -6.14 -1.17
C ALA A 31 -5.84 -6.75 -0.47
N ARG A 32 -6.01 -7.92 0.18
CA ARG A 32 -4.92 -8.63 0.87
C ARG A 32 -3.83 -9.07 -0.09
N GLU A 33 -4.20 -9.62 -1.24
CA GLU A 33 -3.26 -10.07 -2.27
C GLU A 33 -2.48 -8.87 -2.86
N SER A 34 -3.16 -7.75 -3.10
CA SER A 34 -2.53 -6.52 -3.58
C SER A 34 -1.45 -6.02 -2.61
N VAL A 35 -1.76 -5.99 -1.30
CA VAL A 35 -0.78 -5.63 -0.26
C VAL A 35 0.37 -6.64 -0.20
N ALA A 36 0.08 -7.94 -0.25
CA ALA A 36 1.11 -8.98 -0.21
C ALA A 36 2.10 -8.85 -1.39
N ARG A 37 1.60 -8.67 -2.60
CA ARG A 37 2.43 -8.49 -3.80
C ARG A 37 3.24 -7.20 -3.77
N MET A 38 2.69 -6.12 -3.21
CA MET A 38 3.40 -4.86 -3.04
C MET A 38 4.57 -5.03 -2.06
N LEU A 39 4.34 -5.67 -0.92
CA LEU A 39 5.39 -5.97 0.06
C LEU A 39 6.46 -6.87 -0.52
N GLU A 40 6.09 -7.93 -1.25
CA GLU A 40 7.06 -8.83 -1.89
C GLU A 40 7.97 -8.08 -2.87
N ARG A 41 7.38 -7.26 -3.74
CA ARG A 41 8.13 -6.47 -4.72
C ARG A 41 9.00 -5.41 -4.07
N SER A 42 8.55 -4.80 -2.97
CA SER A 42 9.33 -3.78 -2.26
C SER A 42 10.70 -4.30 -1.81
N ARG A 43 10.84 -5.60 -1.51
CA ARG A 43 12.11 -6.21 -1.09
C ARG A 43 13.24 -6.10 -2.12
N PHE A 44 12.88 -5.87 -3.38
CA PHE A 44 13.83 -5.76 -4.50
C PHE A 44 13.92 -4.32 -5.04
N ARG A 45 13.18 -3.38 -4.47
CA ARG A 45 13.11 -1.98 -4.90
C ARG A 45 13.72 -1.08 -3.84
N ALA A 46 14.06 0.15 -4.21
CA ALA A 46 14.46 1.17 -3.25
C ALA A 46 13.39 1.33 -2.13
N PRO A 47 13.78 1.79 -0.93
CA PRO A 47 12.81 2.14 0.11
C PRO A 47 11.80 3.17 -0.41
N ARG A 48 10.51 2.97 -0.13
CA ARG A 48 9.42 3.82 -0.63
C ARG A 48 8.45 4.18 0.46
N ASP A 49 7.92 5.39 0.38
CA ASP A 49 6.81 5.87 1.20
C ASP A 49 5.50 5.75 0.43
N ILE A 50 4.54 4.99 0.97
CA ILE A 50 3.33 4.57 0.27
C ILE A 50 2.10 4.89 1.11
N ALA A 51 1.13 5.59 0.53
CA ALA A 51 -0.21 5.74 1.07
C ALA A 51 -1.11 4.59 0.60
N VAL A 52 -1.59 3.77 1.53
CA VAL A 52 -2.56 2.69 1.28
C VAL A 52 -3.95 3.24 1.57
N LEU A 53 -4.74 3.49 0.52
CA LEU A 53 -6.11 4.02 0.64
C LEU A 53 -7.13 2.89 0.75
N LEU A 54 -8.14 3.09 1.60
CA LEU A 54 -9.19 2.13 1.91
C LEU A 54 -10.56 2.79 1.79
N ASP A 55 -11.59 1.99 1.53
CA ASP A 55 -12.97 2.47 1.58
C ASP A 55 -13.37 2.90 3.00
N PRO A 56 -14.25 3.92 3.09
CA PRO A 56 -14.95 4.19 4.33
C PRO A 56 -15.80 2.99 4.77
N PRO A 57 -16.06 2.87 6.08
CA PRO A 57 -17.01 1.89 6.57
C PRO A 57 -18.37 2.10 5.88
N PRO A 58 -19.05 1.02 5.45
CA PRO A 58 -20.34 1.14 4.80
C PRO A 58 -21.39 1.74 5.75
N GLU A 59 -22.35 2.47 5.17
CA GLU A 59 -23.48 3.03 5.92
C GLU A 59 -24.28 1.91 6.59
N GLY A 60 -24.48 2.02 7.91
CA GLY A 60 -25.15 0.98 8.72
C GLY A 60 -24.19 -0.03 9.39
N GLY A 61 -22.89 0.07 9.14
CA GLY A 61 -21.88 -0.83 9.71
C GLY A 61 -21.77 -2.13 8.93
N GLY A 62 -20.54 -2.60 8.74
CA GLY A 62 -20.23 -3.79 7.96
C GLY A 62 -18.75 -4.12 8.03
N GLU A 63 -18.35 -5.20 7.34
CA GLU A 63 -16.93 -5.56 7.24
C GLU A 63 -16.17 -4.44 6.52
N THR A 64 -15.07 -4.01 7.16
CA THR A 64 -14.19 -2.97 6.62
C THR A 64 -12.85 -3.61 6.28
N LEU A 65 -12.18 -3.07 5.27
CA LEU A 65 -10.80 -3.47 4.98
C LEU A 65 -9.81 -2.94 6.02
N PHE A 66 -10.22 -1.95 6.83
CA PHE A 66 -9.33 -1.26 7.78
C PHE A 66 -8.63 -2.21 8.74
N GLN A 67 -9.38 -2.99 9.53
CA GLN A 67 -8.79 -3.94 10.47
C GLN A 67 -7.95 -5.05 9.82
N PRO A 68 -8.44 -5.79 8.81
CA PRO A 68 -7.66 -6.88 8.24
C PRO A 68 -6.40 -6.40 7.51
N ILE A 69 -6.47 -5.29 6.77
CA ILE A 69 -5.29 -4.70 6.12
C ILE A 69 -4.33 -4.13 7.17
N GLY A 70 -4.84 -3.43 8.19
CA GLY A 70 -4.02 -2.94 9.29
C GLY A 70 -3.27 -4.05 10.02
N ARG A 71 -3.91 -5.21 10.23
CA ARG A 71 -3.25 -6.39 10.81
C ARG A 71 -2.15 -6.92 9.91
N GLN A 72 -2.42 -7.08 8.62
CA GLN A 72 -1.43 -7.55 7.64
C GLN A 72 -0.20 -6.63 7.57
N LEU A 73 -0.40 -5.30 7.57
CA LEU A 73 0.68 -4.33 7.59
C LEU A 73 1.45 -4.35 8.91
N LEU A 74 0.78 -4.56 10.04
CA LEU A 74 1.43 -4.69 11.33
C LEU A 74 2.31 -5.95 11.40
N ASP A 75 1.84 -7.07 10.87
CA ASP A 75 2.63 -8.29 10.77
C ASP A 75 3.85 -8.10 9.84
N ALA A 76 3.69 -7.38 8.72
CA ALA A 76 4.81 -7.02 7.84
C ALA A 76 5.84 -6.12 8.54
N ARG A 77 5.39 -5.15 9.35
CA ARG A 77 6.29 -4.33 10.18
C ARG A 77 7.05 -5.17 11.20
N ARG A 78 6.37 -6.11 11.88
CA ARG A 78 7.01 -7.04 12.83
C ARG A 78 8.02 -7.97 12.15
N ALA A 79 7.78 -8.32 10.89
CA ALA A 79 8.71 -9.10 10.06
C ALA A 79 9.88 -8.27 9.51
N GLY A 80 9.96 -6.97 9.80
CA GLY A 80 11.04 -6.09 9.33
C GLY A 80 10.94 -5.72 7.85
N LEU A 81 9.74 -5.78 7.25
CA LEU A 81 9.52 -5.34 5.86
C LEU A 81 9.18 -3.84 5.77
N LEU A 82 8.69 -3.26 6.87
CA LEU A 82 8.30 -1.86 6.97
C LEU A 82 9.09 -1.15 8.07
N GLU A 83 9.63 0.01 7.77
CA GLU A 83 10.22 0.93 8.76
C GLU A 83 9.13 1.71 9.48
N ARG A 84 8.05 2.05 8.77
CA ARG A 84 6.97 2.91 9.28
C ARG A 84 5.60 2.35 8.93
N LEU A 85 4.67 2.52 9.87
CA LEU A 85 3.25 2.23 9.72
C LEU A 85 2.48 3.19 10.62
N GLU A 86 1.71 4.08 10.01
CA GLU A 86 0.88 5.06 10.70
C GLU A 86 -0.47 5.20 9.97
N PRO A 87 -1.56 5.54 10.67
CA PRO A 87 -2.82 5.89 10.00
C PRO A 87 -2.66 7.18 9.19
N LEU A 88 -3.38 7.29 8.07
CA LEU A 88 -3.42 8.53 7.30
C LEU A 88 -4.13 9.65 8.09
N SER A 89 -3.68 10.88 7.87
CA SER A 89 -4.35 12.09 8.35
C SER A 89 -5.75 12.19 7.75
N ARG A 90 -6.71 12.77 8.50
CA ARG A 90 -8.11 12.93 8.04
C ARG A 90 -8.24 13.63 6.68
N GLU A 91 -7.32 14.52 6.35
CA GLU A 91 -7.29 15.28 5.10
C GLU A 91 -6.80 14.44 3.89
N ALA A 92 -6.00 13.40 4.15
CA ALA A 92 -5.44 12.51 3.14
C ALA A 92 -6.37 11.32 2.82
N GLY A 93 -7.39 11.09 3.64
CA GLY A 93 -8.38 10.02 3.47
C GLY A 93 -8.27 8.92 4.52
N LEU A 94 -8.92 7.78 4.24
CA LEU A 94 -8.91 6.62 5.12
C LEU A 94 -7.88 5.60 4.65
N GLY A 95 -7.02 5.16 5.56
CA GLY A 95 -5.98 4.21 5.23
C GLY A 95 -4.74 4.32 6.09
N TYR A 96 -3.63 3.87 5.54
CA TYR A 96 -2.34 3.80 6.23
C TYR A 96 -1.23 4.41 5.39
N ARG A 97 -0.31 5.13 6.01
CA ARG A 97 0.98 5.45 5.43
C ARG A 97 2.00 4.43 5.91
N ILE A 98 2.77 3.91 4.97
CA ILE A 98 3.84 2.94 5.24
C ILE A 98 5.14 3.40 4.60
N ALA A 99 6.26 3.07 5.23
CA ALA A 99 7.57 3.15 4.59
C ALA A 99 8.15 1.75 4.52
N THR A 100 8.45 1.27 3.32
CA THR A 100 9.07 -0.04 3.12
C THR A 100 10.56 0.04 3.40
N VAL A 101 11.15 -0.99 4.01
CA VAL A 101 12.61 -1.09 4.18
C VAL A 101 13.33 -1.11 2.83
N GLY A 102 12.73 -1.77 1.84
CA GLY A 102 13.32 -1.89 0.51
C GLY A 102 14.64 -2.66 0.47
N ASN A 103 15.35 -2.51 -0.63
CA ASN A 103 16.77 -2.81 -0.77
C ASN A 103 17.52 -1.48 -1.04
N PRO A 104 18.38 -1.00 -0.12
CA PRO A 104 19.09 0.26 -0.28
C PRO A 104 20.09 0.25 -1.45
N GLU A 105 20.48 -0.92 -1.95
CA GLU A 105 21.35 -1.08 -3.11
C GLU A 105 20.60 -1.06 -4.44
N ALA A 106 19.27 -1.11 -4.41
CA ALA A 106 18.45 -1.00 -5.62
C ALA A 106 18.29 0.47 -6.01
N SER A 107 18.78 0.84 -7.19
CA SER A 107 18.54 2.15 -7.79
C SER A 107 17.05 2.31 -8.14
N ASP A 108 16.47 3.49 -7.93
CA ASP A 108 15.08 3.81 -8.31
C ASP A 108 14.90 4.01 -9.83
N ASP A 109 15.81 3.43 -10.63
CA ASP A 109 15.76 3.49 -12.10
C ASP A 109 14.70 2.51 -12.61
N ASP A 110 13.44 2.91 -12.46
CA ASP A 110 12.33 2.42 -13.25
C ASP A 110 12.14 3.41 -14.42
N THR A 111 13.20 3.66 -15.18
CA THR A 111 13.08 4.32 -16.48
C THR A 111 12.69 3.21 -17.47
N PRO A 112 11.49 3.24 -18.09
CA PRO A 112 11.24 2.37 -19.22
C PRO A 112 12.21 2.81 -20.32
N THR A 113 13.27 2.04 -20.53
CA THR A 113 14.09 2.15 -21.74
C THR A 113 13.17 1.78 -22.90
N ALA A 114 12.71 2.80 -23.62
CA ALA A 114 12.12 2.69 -24.95
C ALA A 114 13.18 3.09 -25.99
#